data_AF-A0A662KEB0-F1
#
_entry.id   AF-A0A662KEB0-F1
#
_cell.length_a   1.000
_cell.length_b   1.000
_cell.length_c   1.000
_cell.angle_alpha   90.00
_cell.angle_beta   90.00
_cell.angle_gamma   90.00
#
_symmetry.space_group_name_H-M   'P 1'
#
loop_
_entity.id
_entity.type
_entity.pdbx_description
1 polymer ?
#
loop_
_entity_poly.entity_id
_entity_poly.type
_entity_poly.pdbx_seq_one_letter_code
_entity_poly.pdbx_strand_id
1 'polypeptide(L)'
;MDSLVFTNAVITVILSLQVAGLGVLLKHERRISRMEDDLYVDPKNPASIPLTKRISDLADDLQHIKSKLENLEGKLTEVEKILQVIKDG
;
A
#
# COMPACT_ATOMS: atom_id res chain seq x y z
N MET A 1 -35.31 43.53 -28.72
CA MET A 1 -34.68 43.49 -27.38
C MET A 1 -34.80 42.09 -26.76
N ASP A 2 -35.91 41.39 -26.96
CA ASP A 2 -36.21 40.10 -26.30
C ASP A 2 -35.20 38.97 -26.58
N SER A 3 -34.66 38.89 -27.80
CA SER A 3 -33.66 37.88 -28.15
C SER A 3 -32.35 38.05 -27.37
N LEU A 4 -31.91 39.28 -27.11
CA LEU A 4 -30.68 39.55 -26.36
C LEU A 4 -30.83 39.19 -24.88
N VAL A 5 -32.00 39.48 -24.31
CA VAL A 5 -32.35 39.14 -22.93
C VAL A 5 -32.44 37.62 -22.76
N PHE A 6 -33.05 36.93 -23.72
CA PHE A 6 -33.11 35.47 -23.74
C PHE A 6 -31.72 34.83 -23.83
N THR A 7 -30.87 35.30 -24.73
CA THR A 7 -29.49 34.80 -24.87
C THR A 7 -28.68 35.02 -23.59
N ASN A 8 -28.80 36.19 -22.95
CA ASN A 8 -28.14 36.45 -21.67
C ASN A 8 -28.65 35.55 -20.54
N ALA A 9 -29.96 35.28 -20.48
CA ALA A 9 -30.53 34.37 -19.50
C ALA A 9 -29.98 32.94 -19.67
N VAL A 10 -29.91 32.45 -20.92
CA VAL A 10 -29.37 31.12 -21.23
C VAL A 10 -27.88 31.03 -20.89
N ILE A 11 -27.07 32.04 -21.24
CA ILE A 11 -25.65 32.09 -20.89
C ILE A 11 -25.46 32.07 -19.36
N THR A 12 -26.27 32.83 -18.63
CA THR A 12 -26.21 32.88 -17.15
C THR A 12 -26.48 31.51 -16.54
N VAL A 13 -27.48 30.77 -17.04
CA VAL A 13 -27.79 29.42 -16.58
C VAL A 13 -26.62 28.46 -16.86
N ILE A 14 -26.05 28.51 -18.06
CA ILE A 14 -24.91 27.67 -18.43
C ILE A 14 -23.70 27.95 -17.51
N LEU A 15 -23.38 29.22 -17.27
CA LEU A 15 -22.27 29.60 -16.39
C LEU A 15 -22.52 29.14 -14.94
N SER A 16 -23.74 29.28 -14.42
CA SER A 16 -24.07 28.80 -13.08
C SER A 16 -23.92 27.28 -12.94
N LEU A 17 -24.27 26.53 -14.00
CA LEU A 17 -24.13 25.08 -14.02
C LEU A 17 -22.65 24.67 -14.07
N GLN A 18 -21.84 25.38 -14.85
CA GLN A 18 -20.38 25.17 -14.92
C GLN A 18 -19.71 25.42 -13.57
N VAL A 19 -20.06 26.52 -12.89
CA VAL A 19 -19.53 26.84 -11.55
C VAL A 19 -19.93 25.79 -10.52
N ALA A 20 -21.18 25.32 -10.54
CA ALA A 20 -21.64 24.25 -9.67
C ALA A 20 -20.88 22.94 -9.93
N GLY A 21 -20.66 22.58 -11.20
CA GLY A 21 -19.88 21.41 -11.61
C GLY A 21 -18.43 21.47 -11.11
N LEU A 22 -17.77 22.61 -11.28
CA LEU A 22 -16.42 22.83 -10.76
C LEU A 22 -16.37 22.73 -9.23
N GLY A 23 -17.38 23.25 -8.53
CA GLY A 23 -17.49 23.13 -7.08
C GLY A 23 -17.57 21.67 -6.60
N VAL A 24 -18.24 20.80 -7.36
CA VAL A 24 -18.31 19.36 -7.07
C VAL A 24 -16.97 18.68 -7.34
N LEU A 25 -16.30 19.00 -8.46
CA LEU A 25 -14.97 18.46 -8.78
C LEU A 25 -13.94 18.80 -7.70
N LEU A 26 -13.89 20.05 -7.24
CA LEU A 26 -12.99 20.48 -6.16
C LEU A 26 -13.26 19.74 -4.84
N LYS A 27 -14.53 19.41 -4.54
CA LYS A 27 -14.87 18.59 -3.37
C LYS A 27 -14.37 17.16 -3.52
N HIS A 28 -14.45 16.59 -4.72
CA HIS A 28 -13.92 15.25 -4.98
C HIS A 28 -12.39 15.21 -4.88
N GLU A 29 -11.70 16.19 -5.43
CA GLU A 29 -10.25 16.31 -5.35
C GLU A 29 -9.76 16.37 -3.89
N ARG A 30 -10.41 17.19 -3.05
CA ARG A 30 -10.11 17.23 -1.61
C ARG A 30 -10.35 15.90 -0.90
N ARG A 31 -11.36 15.13 -1.31
CA ARG A 31 -11.63 13.81 -0.74
C ARG A 31 -10.59 12.79 -1.16
N ILE A 32 -10.18 12.82 -2.43
CA ILE A 32 -9.13 11.95 -2.97
C ILE A 32 -7.81 12.24 -2.27
N SER A 33 -7.41 13.50 -2.15
CA SER A 33 -6.19 13.88 -1.44
C SER A 33 -6.16 13.41 0.01
N ARG A 34 -7.29 13.46 0.75
CA ARG A 34 -7.37 12.88 2.10
C ARG A 34 -7.25 11.36 2.10
N MET A 35 -7.84 10.68 1.11
CA MET A 35 -7.70 9.23 0.97
C MET A 35 -6.26 8.84 0.63
N GLU A 36 -5.57 9.63 -0.20
CA GLU A 36 -4.14 9.45 -0.49
C GLU A 36 -3.29 9.67 0.77
N ASP A 37 -3.56 10.72 1.53
CA ASP A 37 -2.86 10.97 2.80
C ASP A 37 -3.09 9.82 3.80
N ASP A 38 -4.32 9.36 3.97
CA ASP A 38 -4.64 8.21 4.84
C ASP A 38 -3.95 6.91 4.35
N LEU A 39 -3.79 6.73 3.03
CA LEU A 39 -3.20 5.52 2.45
C LEU A 39 -1.66 5.54 2.48
N TYR A 40 -1.05 6.71 2.28
CA TYR A 40 0.40 6.82 2.04
C TYR A 40 1.15 7.59 3.13
N VAL A 41 0.48 8.44 3.92
CA VAL A 41 1.12 9.32 4.91
C VAL A 41 0.88 8.82 6.34
N ASP A 42 -0.21 8.12 6.63
CA ASP A 42 -0.45 7.59 7.99
C ASP A 42 0.57 6.49 8.34
N PRO A 43 1.50 6.73 9.29
CA PRO A 43 2.53 5.76 9.67
C PRO A 43 1.96 4.52 10.39
N LYS A 44 0.68 4.53 10.78
CA LYS A 44 -0.02 3.37 11.36
C LYS A 44 -0.77 2.55 10.32
N ASN A 45 -0.89 3.03 9.08
CA ASN A 45 -1.54 2.27 8.03
C ASN A 45 -0.57 1.21 7.47
N PRO A 46 -0.87 -0.10 7.58
CA PRO A 46 -0.03 -1.11 6.97
C PRO A 46 0.18 -0.89 5.46
N ALA A 47 -0.77 -0.26 4.76
CA ALA A 47 -0.67 0.07 3.33
C ALA A 47 0.28 1.24 3.00
N SER A 48 0.63 2.09 3.99
CA SER A 48 1.57 3.19 3.79
C SER A 48 3.04 2.75 3.87
N ILE A 49 3.30 1.56 4.42
CA ILE A 49 4.63 0.97 4.40
C ILE A 49 4.95 0.65 2.94
N PRO A 50 5.98 1.28 2.34
CA PRO A 50 6.32 1.04 0.95
C PRO A 50 6.57 -0.45 0.75
N LEU A 51 6.03 -1.02 -0.33
CA LEU A 51 6.17 -2.43 -0.68
C LEU A 51 7.64 -2.88 -0.62
N THR A 52 8.56 -2.01 -0.99
CA THR A 52 10.02 -2.23 -0.90
C THR A 52 10.49 -2.53 0.52
N LYS A 53 9.96 -1.84 1.54
CA LYS A 53 10.30 -2.10 2.94
C LYS A 53 9.72 -3.44 3.41
N ARG A 54 8.47 -3.74 3.04
CA ARG A 54 7.87 -5.07 3.33
C ARG A 54 8.66 -6.21 2.67
N ILE A 55 9.13 -6.00 1.45
CA ILE A 55 9.97 -6.96 0.73
C ILE A 55 11.32 -7.12 1.43
N SER A 56 11.92 -6.04 1.91
CA SER A 56 13.16 -6.07 2.69
C SER A 56 12.99 -6.83 4.01
N ASP A 57 11.95 -6.49 4.79
CA ASP A 57 11.65 -7.14 6.07
C ASP A 57 11.41 -8.65 5.86
N LEU A 58 10.68 -9.02 4.79
CA LEU A 58 10.45 -10.42 4.43
C LEU A 58 11.74 -11.13 3.98
N ALA A 59 12.64 -10.45 3.28
CA ALA A 59 13.93 -11.00 2.89
C ALA A 59 14.82 -11.28 4.11
N ASP A 60 14.82 -10.37 5.09
CA ASP A 60 15.53 -10.55 6.36
C ASP A 60 14.97 -11.74 7.14
N ASP A 61 13.63 -11.86 7.22
CA ASP A 61 12.97 -13.00 7.85
C ASP A 61 13.34 -14.33 7.18
N LEU A 62 13.34 -14.38 5.83
CA LEU A 62 13.76 -15.56 5.07
C LEU A 62 15.21 -15.93 5.33
N GLN A 63 16.11 -14.95 5.42
CA GLN A 63 17.51 -15.18 5.71
C GLN A 63 17.70 -15.76 7.12
N HIS A 64 16.96 -15.25 8.10
CA HIS A 64 17.00 -15.75 9.46
C HIS A 64 16.43 -17.18 9.57
N ILE A 65 15.34 -17.48 8.85
CA ILE A 65 14.78 -18.84 8.75
C ILE A 65 15.81 -19.79 8.13
N LYS A 66 16.47 -19.38 7.05
CA LYS A 66 17.50 -20.19 6.40
C LYS A 66 18.64 -20.53 7.36
N SER A 67 19.15 -19.55 8.10
CA SER A 67 20.22 -19.77 9.09
C SER A 67 19.80 -20.74 10.19
N LYS A 68 18.56 -20.67 10.67
CA LYS A 68 18.02 -21.64 11.64
C LYS A 68 17.96 -23.05 11.07
N LEU A 69 17.61 -23.19 9.79
CA LEU A 69 17.51 -24.47 9.11
C LEU A 69 18.90 -25.12 8.96
N GLU A 70 19.90 -24.35 8.56
CA GLU A 70 21.31 -24.79 8.49
C GLU A 70 21.83 -25.26 9.86
N ASN A 71 21.49 -24.55 10.94
CA ASN A 71 21.85 -24.96 12.31
C ASN A 71 21.16 -26.27 12.71
N LEU A 72 19.88 -26.45 12.35
CA LEU A 72 19.16 -27.70 12.62
C LEU A 72 19.74 -28.88 11.84
N GLU A 73 20.13 -28.69 10.58
CA GLU A 73 20.82 -29.72 9.78
C GLU A 73 22.17 -30.11 10.41
N GLY A 74 22.92 -29.13 10.92
CA GLY A 74 24.16 -29.39 11.66
C GLY A 74 23.94 -30.24 12.92
N LYS A 75 22.89 -29.95 13.69
CA LYS A 75 22.53 -30.75 14.87
C LYS A 75 22.05 -32.14 14.48
N LEU A 76 21.30 -32.27 13.39
CA LEU A 76 20.81 -33.56 12.91
C LEU A 76 21.96 -34.48 12.51
N THR A 77 22.92 -33.96 11.74
CA THR A 77 24.12 -34.71 11.35
C THR A 77 24.99 -35.10 12.54
N GLU A 78 25.03 -34.29 13.60
CA GLU A 78 25.70 -34.64 14.85
C GLU A 78 25.00 -35.79 15.59
N VAL A 79 23.67 -35.75 15.66
CA VAL A 79 22.86 -36.85 16.23
C VAL A 79 23.01 -38.14 15.42
N GLU A 80 23.02 -38.06 14.10
CA GLU A 80 23.27 -39.22 13.21
C GLU A 80 24.63 -39.86 13.49
N LYS A 81 25.68 -39.05 13.66
CA LYS A 81 27.01 -39.55 14.03
C LYS A 81 27.01 -40.26 15.38
N ILE A 82 26.34 -39.70 16.39
CA ILE A 82 26.23 -40.32 17.72
C ILE A 82 25.49 -41.66 17.63
N LEU A 83 24.39 -41.73 16.87
CA LEU A 83 23.64 -42.97 16.65
C LEU A 83 24.48 -44.03 15.94
N GLN A 84 25.30 -43.63 14.96
CA GLN A 84 26.21 -44.54 14.28
C GLN A 84 27.24 -45.14 15.26
N VAL A 85 27.85 -44.31 16.11
CA VAL A 85 28.81 -44.76 17.13
C VAL A 85 28.18 -45.74 18.13
N ILE A 86 26.93 -45.49 18.55
CA ILE A 86 26.21 -46.39 19.46
C ILE A 86 25.83 -47.71 18.78
N LYS A 87 25.58 -47.70 17.47
CA LYS A 87 25.21 -48.90 16.71
C LYS A 87 26.40 -49.80 16.40
N ASP A 88 27.59 -49.22 16.24
CA ASP A 88 28.82 -49.92 15.85
C ASP A 88 29.68 -50.37 17.06
N GLY A 89 29.32 -49.96 18.28
CA GLY A 89 29.95 -50.37 19.55
C GLY A 89 29.11 -51.37 20.34
#